data_AF-A0A956T445-F1
#
_entry.id   AF-A0A956T445-F1
#
_cell.length_a   1.000
_cell.length_b   1.000
_cell.length_c   1.000
_cell.angle_alpha   90.00
_cell.angle_beta   90.00
_cell.angle_gamma   90.00
#
_symmetry.space_group_name_H-M   'P 1'
#
loop_
_entity.id
_entity.type
_entity.pdbx_description
1 polymer ?
#
loop_
_entity_poly.entity_id
_entity_poly.type
_entity_poly.pdbx_seq_one_letter_code
_entity_poly.pdbx_strand_id
1 'polypeptide(L)'
;MSPKKNPAPATTESFESALARLEDIVHELEEGDISLEECLARYQEGLRLHRICQERLGRVEEELARLLEDDGSLSTWNPDDEGSQDSAGPDSGLFGQ
;
A
#
# COMPACT_ATOMS: atom_id res chain seq x y z
N MET A 1 -13.58 -30.35 -11.44
CA MET A 1 -14.50 -29.48 -10.67
C MET A 1 -13.75 -28.21 -10.35
N SER A 2 -13.90 -27.18 -11.19
CA SER A 2 -13.25 -25.89 -10.97
C SER A 2 -14.11 -25.07 -10.00
N PRO A 3 -13.56 -24.56 -8.88
CA PRO A 3 -14.31 -23.69 -8.00
C PRO A 3 -14.65 -22.39 -8.72
N LYS A 4 -15.89 -21.97 -8.53
CA LYS A 4 -16.57 -20.88 -9.22
C LYS A 4 -15.91 -19.55 -8.85
N LYS A 5 -15.43 -18.82 -9.87
CA LYS A 5 -15.10 -17.39 -9.79
C LYS A 5 -16.40 -16.64 -9.49
N ASN A 6 -16.64 -16.33 -8.23
CA ASN A 6 -17.83 -15.59 -7.81
C ASN A 6 -17.62 -14.10 -8.18
N PRO A 7 -18.52 -13.47 -8.96
CA PRO A 7 -18.39 -12.06 -9.28
C PRO A 7 -18.79 -11.24 -8.04
N ALA A 8 -17.80 -10.62 -7.38
CA ALA A 8 -18.04 -9.66 -6.32
C ALA A 8 -18.65 -8.35 -6.90
N PRO A 9 -19.49 -7.65 -6.13
CA PRO A 9 -20.54 -6.77 -6.65
C PRO A 9 -20.01 -5.49 -7.32
N ALA A 10 -20.51 -5.22 -8.52
CA ALA A 10 -20.36 -3.96 -9.23
C ALA A 10 -21.16 -2.86 -8.52
N THR A 11 -20.54 -2.12 -7.60
CA THR A 11 -20.92 -0.75 -7.17
C THR A 11 -19.90 -0.10 -6.22
N THR A 12 -18.82 -0.79 -5.83
CA THR A 12 -17.70 -0.20 -5.06
C THR A 12 -16.44 -0.31 -5.91
N GLU A 13 -15.84 0.82 -6.29
CA GLU A 13 -14.59 0.82 -7.09
C GLU A 13 -13.55 -0.09 -6.44
N SER A 14 -13.10 -1.11 -7.18
CA SER A 14 -12.09 -2.07 -6.72
C SER A 14 -10.74 -1.39 -6.52
N PHE A 15 -9.85 -2.01 -5.72
CA PHE A 15 -8.49 -1.49 -5.51
C PHE A 15 -7.78 -1.34 -6.86
N GLU A 16 -7.82 -2.40 -7.67
CA GLU A 16 -7.23 -2.43 -9.01
C GLU A 16 -7.81 -1.36 -9.92
N SER A 17 -9.14 -1.14 -9.88
CA SER A 17 -9.78 -0.09 -10.68
C SER A 17 -9.40 1.31 -10.21
N ALA A 18 -9.32 1.54 -8.90
CA ALA A 18 -8.95 2.83 -8.35
C ALA A 18 -7.47 3.16 -8.62
N LEU A 19 -6.60 2.15 -8.55
CA LEU A 19 -5.18 2.27 -8.88
C LEU A 19 -4.99 2.55 -10.38
N ALA A 20 -5.64 1.80 -11.26
CA ALA A 20 -5.55 2.03 -12.71
C ALA A 20 -6.01 3.44 -13.08
N ARG A 21 -7.13 3.91 -12.50
CA ARG A 21 -7.60 5.28 -12.76
C ARG A 21 -6.64 6.35 -12.21
N LEU A 22 -5.99 6.08 -11.07
CA LEU A 22 -4.99 6.98 -10.52
C LEU A 22 -3.75 7.07 -11.42
N GLU A 23 -3.30 5.95 -11.99
CA GLU A 23 -2.21 5.91 -12.97
C GLU A 23 -2.56 6.71 -14.23
N ASP A 24 -3.79 6.55 -14.75
CA ASP A 24 -4.28 7.35 -15.89
C ASP A 24 -4.26 8.84 -15.57
N ILE A 25 -4.73 9.25 -14.39
CA ILE A 25 -4.71 10.65 -13.96
C ILE A 25 -3.29 11.19 -13.86
N VAL A 26 -2.34 10.42 -13.32
CA VAL A 26 -0.93 10.83 -13.27
C VAL A 26 -0.40 11.04 -14.68
N HIS A 27 -0.71 10.13 -15.60
CA HIS A 27 -0.31 10.26 -16.99
C HIS A 27 -0.88 11.53 -17.65
N GLU A 28 -2.19 11.77 -17.49
CA GLU A 28 -2.87 12.96 -18.00
C GLU A 28 -2.29 14.28 -17.43
N LEU A 29 -1.89 14.28 -16.15
CA LEU A 29 -1.24 15.42 -15.51
C LEU A 29 0.21 15.64 -16.00
N GLU A 30 0.93 14.56 -16.33
CA GLU A 30 2.30 14.60 -16.85
C GLU A 30 2.38 15.03 -18.31
N GLU A 31 1.39 14.68 -19.13
CA GLU A 31 1.30 15.10 -20.54
C GLU A 31 1.21 16.63 -20.68
N GLY A 32 0.58 17.30 -19.72
CA GLY A 32 0.53 18.77 -19.64
C GLY A 32 -0.34 19.45 -20.69
N ASP A 33 -1.09 18.71 -21.51
CA ASP A 33 -2.03 19.23 -22.52
C ASP A 33 -3.46 19.40 -21.96
N ILE A 34 -3.55 19.90 -20.71
CA ILE A 34 -4.81 20.09 -20.00
C ILE A 34 -4.87 21.50 -19.39
N SER A 35 -6.09 22.04 -19.29
CA SER A 35 -6.32 23.37 -18.72
C SER A 35 -6.08 23.37 -17.20
N LEU A 36 -5.86 24.56 -16.62
CA LEU A 36 -5.67 24.69 -15.17
C LEU A 36 -6.87 24.17 -14.35
N GLU A 37 -8.10 24.41 -14.84
CA GLU A 37 -9.32 23.89 -14.19
C GLU A 37 -9.38 22.37 -14.26
N GLU A 38 -9.00 21.79 -15.40
CA GLU A 38 -8.94 20.34 -15.59
C GLU A 38 -7.85 19.72 -14.71
N CYS A 39 -6.66 20.32 -14.65
CA CYS A 39 -5.59 19.90 -13.73
C CYS A 39 -6.09 19.80 -12.29
N LEU A 40 -6.82 20.82 -11.82
CA LEU A 40 -7.35 20.84 -10.47
C LEU A 40 -8.39 19.74 -10.26
N ALA A 41 -9.27 19.51 -11.24
CA ALA A 41 -10.25 18.43 -11.20
C ALA A 41 -9.60 17.05 -11.14
N ARG A 42 -8.63 16.77 -12.02
CA ARG A 42 -7.87 15.51 -12.03
C ARG A 42 -7.10 15.29 -10.74
N TYR A 43 -6.48 16.33 -10.19
CA TYR A 43 -5.80 16.25 -8.90
C TYR A 43 -6.75 15.88 -7.75
N GLN A 44 -7.95 16.49 -7.70
CA GLN A 44 -8.96 16.16 -6.69
C GLN A 44 -9.47 14.72 -6.83
N GLU A 45 -9.68 14.26 -8.07
CA GLU A 45 -10.04 12.87 -8.36
C GLU A 45 -8.93 11.92 -7.88
N GLY A 46 -7.67 12.22 -8.20
CA GLY A 46 -6.51 11.46 -7.76
C GLY A 46 -6.41 11.35 -6.24
N LEU A 47 -6.65 12.44 -5.50
CA LEU A 47 -6.70 12.40 -4.03
C LEU A 47 -7.79 11.47 -3.48
N ARG A 48 -8.96 11.44 -4.13
CA ARG A 48 -10.05 10.55 -3.74
C ARG A 48 -9.66 9.09 -3.96
N LEU A 49 -9.09 8.78 -5.11
CA LEU A 49 -8.65 7.42 -5.46
C LEU A 49 -7.52 6.94 -4.56
N HIS A 50 -6.55 7.81 -4.27
CA HIS A 50 -5.47 7.52 -3.31
C HIS A 50 -6.01 7.11 -1.94
N ARG A 51 -7.00 7.85 -1.41
CA ARG A 51 -7.64 7.49 -0.13
C ARG A 51 -8.33 6.13 -0.20
N ILE A 52 -9.04 5.84 -1.29
CA ILE A 52 -9.68 4.54 -1.49
C ILE A 52 -8.65 3.40 -1.48
N CYS A 53 -7.51 3.59 -2.15
CA CYS A 53 -6.43 2.62 -2.15
C CYS A 53 -5.87 2.39 -0.73
N GLN A 54 -5.59 3.47 0.01
CA GLN A 54 -5.11 3.37 1.40
C GLN A 54 -6.11 2.68 2.33
N GLU A 55 -7.39 3.04 2.25
CA GLU A 55 -8.44 2.41 3.07
C GLU A 55 -8.58 0.91 2.78
N ARG A 56 -8.43 0.51 1.51
CA ARG A 56 -8.48 -0.90 1.12
C ARG A 56 -7.28 -1.68 1.64
N LEU A 57 -6.08 -1.13 1.53
CA LEU A 57 -4.87 -1.74 2.08
C LEU A 57 -4.96 -1.87 3.60
N GLY A 58 -5.33 -0.79 4.31
CA GLY A 58 -5.45 -0.82 5.77
C GLY A 58 -6.47 -1.87 6.27
N ARG A 59 -7.58 -2.07 5.56
CA ARG A 59 -8.54 -3.14 5.90
C ARG A 59 -7.93 -4.54 5.79
N VAL A 60 -7.10 -4.77 4.78
CA VAL A 60 -6.42 -6.05 4.57
C VAL A 60 -5.37 -6.26 5.67
N GLU A 61 -4.63 -5.21 6.03
CA GLU A 61 -3.66 -5.24 7.12
C GLU A 61 -4.33 -5.55 8.47
N GLU A 62 -5.46 -4.92 8.78
CA GLU A 62 -6.25 -5.21 9.98
C GLU A 62 -6.78 -6.65 10.01
N GLU A 63 -7.22 -7.17 8.87
CA GLU A 63 -7.68 -8.56 8.77
C GLU A 63 -6.52 -9.54 8.97
N LEU A 64 -5.36 -9.26 8.36
CA LEU A 64 -4.15 -10.05 8.53
C LEU A 64 -3.68 -10.05 9.99
N ALA A 65 -3.68 -8.88 10.64
CA ALA A 65 -3.31 -8.73 12.04
C ALA A 65 -4.20 -9.60 12.95
N ARG A 66 -5.53 -9.58 12.75
CA ARG A 66 -6.47 -10.43 13.50
C ARG A 66 -6.20 -11.92 13.30
N LEU A 67 -5.96 -12.34 12.05
CA LEU A 67 -5.66 -13.75 11.74
C LEU A 67 -4.37 -14.24 12.41
N LEU A 68 -3.34 -13.38 12.47
CA LEU A 68 -2.06 -13.70 13.11
C LEU A 68 -2.15 -13.72 14.66
N GLU A 69 -3.01 -12.88 15.23
CA GLU A 69 -3.30 -12.86 16.67
C GLU A 69 -4.03 -14.15 17.10
N ASP A 70 -4.98 -14.62 16.30
CA ASP A 70 -5.73 -15.87 16.54
C ASP A 70 -4.86 -17.14 16.40
N ASP A 71 -3.85 -17.13 15.52
CA ASP A 71 -2.89 -18.26 15.34
C ASP A 71 -1.74 -18.26 16.38
N GLY A 72 -1.68 -17.25 17.26
CA GLY A 72 -0.67 -17.15 18.32
C GLY A 72 0.75 -16.83 17.83
N SER A 73 0.90 -16.42 16.56
CA SER A 73 2.18 -16.18 15.89
C SER A 73 2.50 -14.69 15.74
N LEU A 74 2.24 -13.87 16.76
CA LEU A 74 2.58 -12.45 16.73
C LEU A 74 4.06 -12.24 17.14
N SER A 75 4.97 -12.63 16.25
CA SER A 75 6.32 -12.05 16.24
C SER A 75 6.26 -10.82 15.34
N THR A 76 5.86 -9.69 15.93
CA THR A 76 6.15 -8.32 15.46
C THR A 76 6.18 -8.15 13.92
N TRP A 77 5.03 -8.28 13.27
CA TRP A 77 4.90 -7.66 11.94
C TRP A 77 4.70 -6.16 12.16
N ASN A 78 5.81 -5.43 12.13
CA ASN A 78 5.82 -3.98 12.19
C ASN A 78 6.16 -3.49 10.77
N PRO A 79 5.18 -3.01 9.98
CA PRO A 79 5.39 -2.63 8.58
C PRO A 79 6.33 -1.43 8.41
N ASP A 80 6.54 -0.66 9.48
CA ASP A 80 7.52 0.43 9.58
C ASP A 80 8.88 -0.01 10.14
N ASP A 81 9.05 -1.30 10.47
CA ASP A 81 10.35 -1.86 10.87
C ASP A 81 11.20 -2.09 9.62
N GLU A 82 11.83 -1.03 9.14
CA GLU A 82 13.04 -1.17 8.33
C GLU A 82 14.06 -1.88 9.22
N GLY A 83 14.09 -3.22 9.09
CA GLY A 83 14.83 -4.14 9.95
C GLY A 83 16.14 -3.54 10.40
N SER A 84 16.21 -3.22 11.70
CA SER A 84 17.44 -2.76 12.33
C SER A 84 18.51 -3.80 12.01
N GLN A 85 19.45 -3.45 11.13
CA GLN A 85 20.66 -4.23 10.96
C GLN A 85 21.40 -4.14 12.29
N ASP A 86 21.22 -5.16 13.12
CA ASP A 86 22.12 -5.52 14.19
C ASP A 86 23.50 -5.72 13.56
N SER A 87 24.27 -4.63 13.47
CA SER A 87 25.71 -4.70 13.26
C SER A 87 26.36 -5.10 14.57
N ALA A 88 26.16 -6.37 14.93
CA ALA A 88 27.02 -7.08 15.86
C ALA A 88 28.42 -7.18 15.24
N GLY A 89 29.25 -6.17 15.48
CA GLY A 89 30.70 -6.27 15.32
C GLY A 89 31.30 -6.98 16.54
N PRO A 90 32.03 -8.10 16.39
CA PRO A 90 32.52 -8.87 17.52
C PRO A 90 33.84 -8.31 18.08
N ASP A 91 33.99 -8.54 19.38
CA ASP A 91 35.24 -8.85 20.09
C ASP A 91 36.35 -7.78 20.21
N SER A 92 36.52 -7.36 21.46
CA SER A 92 37.79 -7.10 22.16
C SER A 92 39.08 -7.18 21.33
N GLY A 93 39.52 -6.03 20.84
CA GLY A 93 40.90 -5.79 20.40
C GLY A 93 41.69 -5.01 21.46
N LEU A 94 42.12 -5.70 22.51
CA LEU A 94 43.26 -5.29 23.33
C LEU A 94 44.52 -5.27 22.43
N PHE A 95 45.08 -4.09 22.12
CA PHE A 95 46.52 -3.77 22.02
C PHE A 95 46.79 -2.53 21.13
N GLY A 96 47.54 -1.54 21.65
CA GLY A 96 48.48 -0.78 20.82
C GLY A 96 48.58 0.74 21.04
N GLN A 97 49.57 1.12 21.87
CA GLN A 97 50.23 2.45 22.06
C GLN A 97 49.51 3.55 22.85
#